data_AF-A0A4Q7ZIM2-F1
#
_entry.id   AF-A0A4Q7ZIM2-F1
#
_cell.length_a   1.000
_cell.length_b   1.000
_cell.length_c   1.000
_cell.angle_alpha   90.00
_cell.angle_beta   90.00
_cell.angle_gamma   90.00
#
_symmetry.space_group_name_H-M   'P 1'
#
loop_
_entity.id
_entity.type
_entity.pdbx_description
1 polymer ?
#
loop_
_entity_poly.entity_id
_entity_poly.type
_entity_poly.pdbx_seq_one_letter_code
_entity_poly.pdbx_strand_id
1 'polypeptide(L)'
;MKKWRGIRVAGRLTGAFGLVALLVLVMIGFAVVNIIEQRRADQQITASAALRSDALRAKFRIADLNGWRTGYAFDTIRGVPDATADATGQRARFLATAAAFREDLDRLAADTLSPVQRQQLATAEDAFRRFMELDARIVSGYRSGVPARIAAANELVAGEELYWYETTATAVEQLAGEAQASVDASAAAARRTNYRALTMMIVVGIVCLLLALVLAVRATRTAAATARRKSMLAAIVEQSADATWALTLDGIITSWNSGAERIYGYTADEVIGRSVAMLLLPNRMGVLASVLARMAEGRQLHVDEAVRLRKDGSKVFVSTILWPLRNADGVIIGGAATERDITARKHREAEQRIADEQAARAARLESLGQLAGGVAHDFNNLLAVIVNCAEFVADETGDDVADDLARIRDAADRGRDLTGQLLLFAKRGRRPVGDRRPERHRHGRHQPAEQDHRTQHHAELPHLPRHRSGERQPWPPRPDPAQPRHQRPRRAARGGEPSTSKPASRDWRAARPSRCRRAATPS
;
A
#
# COMPACT_ATOMS: atom_id res chain seq x y z
N MET A 1 -19.93 -3.23 -20.68
CA MET A 1 -19.32 -3.61 -19.38
C MET A 1 -18.28 -2.63 -18.79
N LYS A 2 -17.48 -1.86 -19.56
CA LYS A 2 -16.35 -1.06 -18.99
C LYS A 2 -16.76 0.05 -17.99
N LYS A 3 -17.84 0.83 -18.24
CA LYS A 3 -18.32 1.91 -17.34
C LYS A 3 -18.53 1.43 -15.88
N TRP A 4 -18.96 0.18 -15.68
CA TRP A 4 -19.14 -0.45 -14.36
C TRP A 4 -17.86 -0.72 -13.54
N ARG A 5 -16.65 -0.48 -14.07
CA ARG A 5 -15.41 -0.52 -13.28
C ARG A 5 -15.01 0.87 -12.74
N GLY A 6 -15.29 1.95 -13.47
CA GLY A 6 -15.07 3.32 -12.99
C GLY A 6 -15.99 3.69 -11.83
N ILE A 7 -17.30 3.42 -12.00
CA ILE A 7 -18.33 3.63 -10.96
C ILE A 7 -17.97 2.91 -9.65
N ARG A 8 -17.39 1.70 -9.73
CA ARG A 8 -16.93 0.92 -8.56
C ARG A 8 -15.67 1.46 -7.87
N VAL A 9 -14.92 2.38 -8.47
CA VAL A 9 -13.83 3.10 -7.80
C VAL A 9 -14.37 4.38 -7.16
N ALA A 10 -15.17 5.15 -7.89
CA ALA A 10 -15.83 6.36 -7.38
C ALA A 10 -16.67 6.05 -6.13
N GLY A 11 -17.62 5.11 -6.21
CA GLY A 11 -18.47 4.74 -5.08
C GLY A 11 -17.72 4.15 -3.87
N ARG A 12 -16.51 3.59 -4.09
CA ARG A 12 -15.63 3.16 -2.98
C ARG A 12 -14.92 4.31 -2.29
N LEU A 13 -14.56 5.37 -3.03
CA LEU A 13 -14.07 6.62 -2.42
C LEU A 13 -15.23 7.33 -1.68
N THR A 14 -16.36 7.53 -2.34
CA THR A 14 -17.53 8.20 -1.74
C THR A 14 -18.02 7.49 -0.48
N GLY A 15 -18.12 6.16 -0.49
CA GLY A 15 -18.48 5.39 0.71
C GLY A 15 -17.45 5.49 1.84
N ALA A 16 -16.16 5.59 1.51
CA ALA A 16 -15.10 5.75 2.51
C ALA A 16 -15.08 7.17 3.13
N PHE A 17 -15.27 8.22 2.33
CA PHE A 17 -15.45 9.59 2.84
C PHE A 17 -16.75 9.72 3.64
N GLY A 18 -17.84 9.07 3.23
CA GLY A 18 -19.09 8.99 3.99
C GLY A 18 -18.92 8.33 5.35
N LEU A 19 -18.12 7.25 5.43
CA LEU A 19 -17.79 6.60 6.71
C LEU A 19 -16.98 7.51 7.64
N VAL A 20 -16.00 8.26 7.11
CA VAL A 20 -15.24 9.26 7.90
C VAL A 20 -16.17 10.37 8.39
N ALA A 21 -17.05 10.90 7.54
CA ALA A 21 -18.01 11.94 7.92
C ALA A 21 -19.00 11.44 9.01
N LEU A 22 -19.46 10.19 8.91
CA LEU A 22 -20.31 9.56 9.92
C LEU A 22 -19.58 9.43 11.28
N LEU A 23 -18.31 9.01 11.28
CA LEU A 23 -17.51 8.91 12.51
C LEU A 23 -17.26 10.28 13.16
N VAL A 24 -17.07 11.34 12.35
CA VAL A 24 -16.97 12.73 12.83
C VAL A 24 -18.29 13.21 13.43
N LEU A 25 -19.43 12.93 12.80
CA LEU A 25 -20.76 13.25 13.35
C LEU A 25 -21.03 12.53 14.69
N VAL A 26 -20.64 11.26 14.80
CA VAL A 26 -20.71 10.51 16.07
C VAL A 26 -19.81 11.14 17.13
N MET A 27 -18.58 11.54 16.79
CA MET A 27 -17.67 12.23 17.71
C MET A 27 -18.26 13.57 18.21
N ILE A 28 -18.85 14.37 17.33
CA ILE A 28 -19.54 15.63 17.68
C ILE A 28 -20.72 15.35 18.60
N GLY A 29 -21.53 14.32 18.32
CA GLY A 29 -22.65 13.91 19.18
C GLY A 29 -22.19 13.55 20.60
N PHE A 30 -21.14 12.75 20.73
CA PHE A 30 -20.54 12.43 22.04
C PHE A 30 -19.98 13.67 22.77
N ALA A 31 -19.35 14.60 22.05
CA ALA A 31 -18.84 15.84 22.63
C ALA A 31 -19.97 16.72 23.18
N VAL A 32 -21.07 16.89 22.42
CA VAL A 32 -22.25 17.65 22.85
C VAL A 32 -22.92 17.01 24.08
N VAL A 33 -23.10 15.68 24.09
CA VAL A 33 -23.66 14.97 25.25
C VAL A 33 -22.76 15.14 26.49
N ASN A 34 -21.44 15.04 26.34
CA ASN A 34 -20.51 15.25 27.46
C ASN A 34 -20.58 16.69 28.01
N ILE A 35 -20.72 17.71 27.16
CA ILE A 35 -20.87 19.11 27.59
C ILE A 35 -22.19 19.32 28.38
N ILE A 36 -23.28 18.67 27.96
CA ILE A 36 -24.57 18.74 28.66
C ILE A 36 -24.49 18.07 30.04
N GLU A 37 -23.92 16.87 30.11
CA GLU A 37 -23.75 16.14 31.38
C GLU A 37 -22.78 16.84 32.32
N GLN A 38 -21.71 17.45 31.80
CA GLN A 38 -20.78 18.24 32.61
C GLN A 38 -21.47 19.47 33.23
N ARG A 39 -22.27 20.23 32.46
CA ARG A 39 -23.05 21.36 33.01
C ARG A 39 -24.04 20.94 34.10
N ARG A 40 -24.69 19.78 33.95
CA ARG A 40 -25.57 19.20 34.98
C ARG A 40 -24.80 18.86 36.26
N ALA A 41 -23.64 18.23 36.12
CA ALA A 41 -22.80 17.88 37.26
C ALA A 41 -22.25 19.13 37.97
N ASP A 42 -21.81 20.15 37.24
CA ASP A 42 -21.35 21.42 37.82
C ASP A 42 -22.47 22.11 38.62
N GLN A 43 -23.71 22.12 38.10
CA GLN A 43 -24.88 22.62 38.83
C GLN A 43 -25.17 21.83 40.13
N GLN A 44 -25.10 20.49 40.08
CA GLN A 44 -25.31 19.63 41.26
C GLN A 44 -24.21 19.80 42.32
N ILE A 45 -22.95 19.99 41.89
CA ILE A 45 -21.82 20.26 42.77
C ILE A 45 -22.00 21.62 43.46
N THR A 46 -22.36 22.68 42.72
CA THR A 46 -22.61 24.01 43.30
C THR A 46 -23.76 24.00 44.30
N ALA A 47 -24.89 23.35 43.98
CA ALA A 47 -26.03 23.24 44.90
C ALA A 47 -25.65 22.48 46.18
N SER A 48 -24.99 21.32 46.04
CA SER A 48 -24.57 20.52 47.21
C SER A 48 -23.50 21.23 48.05
N ALA A 49 -22.66 22.06 47.43
CA ALA A 49 -21.66 22.86 48.13
C ALA A 49 -22.28 24.06 48.88
N ALA A 50 -23.33 24.68 48.34
CA ALA A 50 -24.11 25.72 49.02
C ALA A 50 -24.81 25.13 50.25
N LEU A 51 -25.54 24.03 50.08
CA LEU A 51 -26.17 23.28 51.18
C LEU A 51 -25.16 22.91 52.28
N ARG A 52 -23.97 22.42 51.91
CA ARG A 52 -22.89 22.11 52.86
C ARG A 52 -22.40 23.37 53.59
N SER A 53 -22.34 24.51 52.91
CA SER A 53 -21.91 25.79 53.50
C SER A 53 -22.88 26.26 54.58
N ASP A 54 -24.19 26.22 54.32
CA ASP A 54 -25.19 26.62 55.32
C ASP A 54 -25.36 25.56 56.43
N ALA A 55 -25.18 24.27 56.14
CA ALA A 55 -25.16 23.23 57.18
C ALA A 55 -23.95 23.38 58.13
N LEU A 56 -22.78 23.77 57.60
CA LEU A 56 -21.62 24.12 58.43
C LEU A 56 -21.85 25.41 59.23
N ARG A 57 -22.49 26.42 58.63
CA ARG A 57 -22.88 27.67 59.31
C ARG A 57 -23.82 27.40 60.48
N ALA A 58 -24.80 26.52 60.30
CA ALA A 58 -25.67 26.01 61.35
C ALA A 58 -24.87 25.25 62.43
N LYS A 59 -23.93 24.38 62.03
CA LYS A 59 -23.07 23.61 62.95
C LYS A 59 -22.23 24.51 63.87
N PHE A 60 -21.69 25.62 63.37
CA PHE A 60 -20.97 26.58 64.21
C PHE A 60 -21.92 27.34 65.13
N ARG A 61 -23.09 27.77 64.64
CA ARG A 61 -24.06 28.53 65.46
C ARG A 61 -24.67 27.72 66.61
N ILE A 62 -24.90 26.42 66.44
CA ILE A 62 -25.34 25.54 67.56
C ILE A 62 -24.23 25.37 68.61
N ALA A 63 -22.95 25.37 68.21
CA ALA A 63 -21.83 25.34 69.16
C ALA A 63 -21.70 26.66 69.94
N ASP A 64 -21.84 27.83 69.28
CA ASP A 64 -21.88 29.15 69.94
C ASP A 64 -23.04 29.22 70.96
N LEU A 65 -24.20 28.69 70.59
CA LEU A 65 -25.40 28.63 71.42
C LEU A 65 -25.16 27.84 72.72
N ASN A 66 -24.43 26.71 72.66
CA ASN A 66 -24.03 25.97 73.87
C ASN A 66 -23.11 26.79 74.79
N GLY A 67 -22.23 27.60 74.19
CA GLY A 67 -21.38 28.54 74.92
C GLY A 67 -22.22 29.55 75.71
N TRP A 68 -23.15 30.24 75.06
CA TRP A 68 -24.03 31.21 75.74
C TRP A 68 -24.98 30.56 76.75
N ARG A 69 -25.49 29.34 76.46
CA ARG A 69 -26.31 28.55 77.40
C ARG A 69 -25.57 28.26 78.70
N THR A 70 -24.38 27.66 78.57
CA THR A 70 -23.52 27.33 79.71
C THR A 70 -23.09 28.60 80.46
N GLY A 71 -22.88 29.70 79.73
CA GLY A 71 -22.60 31.03 80.27
C GLY A 71 -23.70 31.58 81.17
N TYR A 72 -24.95 31.72 80.67
CA TYR A 72 -26.04 32.25 81.50
C TYR A 72 -26.42 31.31 82.65
N ALA A 73 -26.32 29.98 82.46
CA ALA A 73 -26.53 29.02 83.53
C ALA A 73 -25.50 29.20 84.66
N PHE A 74 -24.22 29.41 84.31
CA PHE A 74 -23.16 29.67 85.29
C PHE A 74 -23.29 31.05 85.96
N ASP A 75 -23.78 32.07 85.27
CA ASP A 75 -24.14 33.36 85.89
C ASP A 75 -25.30 33.19 86.89
N THR A 76 -26.28 32.36 86.54
CA THR A 76 -27.46 32.07 87.38
C THR A 76 -27.06 31.32 88.65
N ILE A 77 -26.24 30.27 88.53
CA ILE A 77 -25.71 29.50 89.67
C ILE A 77 -24.84 30.37 90.60
N ARG A 78 -24.13 31.36 90.04
CA ARG A 78 -23.33 32.33 90.82
C ARG A 78 -24.15 33.48 91.43
N GLY A 79 -25.46 33.55 91.19
CA GLY A 79 -26.32 34.62 91.70
C GLY A 79 -26.03 36.00 91.10
N VAL A 80 -25.52 36.05 89.85
CA VAL A 80 -25.32 37.31 89.14
C VAL A 80 -26.68 37.98 88.88
N PRO A 81 -26.88 39.27 89.23
CA PRO A 81 -28.12 39.99 88.93
C PRO A 81 -28.47 39.92 87.44
N ASP A 82 -29.76 39.72 87.15
CA ASP A 82 -30.31 39.63 85.79
C ASP A 82 -29.67 38.55 84.87
N ALA A 83 -28.97 37.55 85.44
CA ALA A 83 -28.38 36.44 84.68
C ALA A 83 -29.37 35.71 83.76
N THR A 84 -30.64 35.65 84.15
CA THR A 84 -31.73 35.05 83.37
C THR A 84 -32.60 36.06 82.63
N ALA A 85 -32.20 37.33 82.47
CA ALA A 85 -32.99 38.32 81.73
C ALA A 85 -32.88 38.13 80.20
N ASP A 86 -34.00 38.25 79.49
CA ASP A 86 -34.03 38.03 78.02
C ASP A 86 -33.38 39.18 77.22
N ALA A 87 -33.25 40.36 77.83
CA ALA A 87 -32.80 41.60 77.16
C ALA A 87 -31.33 41.97 77.41
N THR A 88 -30.64 41.31 78.35
CA THR A 88 -29.27 41.65 78.78
C THR A 88 -28.38 40.40 78.97
N GLY A 89 -27.11 40.62 79.28
CA GLY A 89 -26.18 39.57 79.70
C GLY A 89 -25.92 38.48 78.67
N GLN A 90 -25.61 37.27 79.16
CA GLN A 90 -25.32 36.11 78.31
C GLN A 90 -26.60 35.49 77.73
N ARG A 91 -27.74 35.62 78.41
CA ARG A 91 -29.02 35.09 77.92
C ARG A 91 -29.54 35.83 76.68
N ALA A 92 -29.43 37.15 76.60
CA ALA A 92 -29.78 37.88 75.36
C ALA A 92 -28.96 37.39 74.15
N ARG A 93 -27.68 37.05 74.36
CA ARG A 93 -26.81 36.48 73.31
C ARG A 93 -27.21 35.06 72.94
N PHE A 94 -27.57 34.22 73.92
CA PHE A 94 -28.17 32.91 73.68
C PHE A 94 -29.43 33.02 72.80
N LEU A 95 -30.39 33.89 73.18
CA LEU A 95 -31.64 34.06 72.43
C LEU A 95 -31.43 34.61 71.02
N ALA A 96 -30.53 35.58 70.83
CA ALA A 96 -30.16 36.07 69.51
C ALA A 96 -29.50 34.97 68.65
N THR A 97 -28.65 34.13 69.25
CA THR A 97 -28.01 33.00 68.57
C THR A 97 -29.03 31.91 68.22
N ALA A 98 -30.02 31.67 69.09
CA ALA A 98 -31.11 30.72 68.89
C ALA A 98 -32.08 31.15 67.78
N ALA A 99 -32.46 32.44 67.74
CA ALA A 99 -33.25 33.00 66.65
C ALA A 99 -32.50 32.88 65.32
N ALA A 100 -31.23 33.31 65.28
CA ALA A 100 -30.40 33.18 64.09
C ALA A 100 -30.13 31.72 63.70
N PHE A 101 -30.15 30.75 64.62
CA PHE A 101 -30.03 29.33 64.28
C PHE A 101 -31.32 28.78 63.65
N ARG A 102 -32.51 29.25 64.08
CA ARG A 102 -33.76 28.98 63.35
C ARG A 102 -33.68 29.50 61.91
N GLU A 103 -33.16 30.70 61.69
CA GLU A 103 -32.91 31.26 60.34
C GLU A 103 -31.85 30.51 59.50
N ASP A 104 -30.96 29.69 60.10
CA ASP A 104 -30.14 28.75 59.34
C ASP A 104 -30.96 27.54 58.91
N LEU A 105 -31.75 26.94 59.83
CA LEU A 105 -32.62 25.79 59.54
C LEU A 105 -33.68 26.12 58.49
N ASP A 106 -34.35 27.27 58.60
CA ASP A 106 -35.38 27.71 57.66
C ASP A 106 -34.83 27.93 56.23
N ARG A 107 -33.55 28.33 56.11
CA ARG A 107 -32.85 28.41 54.81
C ARG A 107 -32.45 27.03 54.28
N LEU A 108 -32.03 26.12 55.15
CA LEU A 108 -31.79 24.71 54.78
C LEU A 108 -33.09 24.02 54.33
N ALA A 109 -34.24 24.41 54.86
CA ALA A 109 -35.56 23.90 54.46
C ALA A 109 -36.02 24.39 53.08
N ALA A 110 -35.52 25.55 52.63
CA ALA A 110 -35.80 26.09 51.29
C ALA A 110 -34.99 25.41 50.17
N ASP A 111 -33.94 24.66 50.53
CA ASP A 111 -33.05 23.98 49.58
C ASP A 111 -33.63 22.67 49.03
N THR A 112 -33.12 22.18 47.89
CA THR A 112 -33.63 20.94 47.25
C THR A 112 -33.02 19.69 47.90
N LEU A 113 -33.49 19.36 49.11
CA LEU A 113 -32.94 18.27 49.94
C LEU A 113 -33.29 16.87 49.44
N SER A 114 -32.30 15.96 49.50
CA SER A 114 -32.49 14.52 49.39
C SER A 114 -33.36 13.95 50.53
N PRO A 115 -33.92 12.74 50.41
CA PRO A 115 -34.71 12.14 51.48
C PRO A 115 -33.95 12.00 52.82
N VAL A 116 -32.65 11.68 52.77
CA VAL A 116 -31.81 11.56 53.96
C VAL A 116 -31.53 12.93 54.57
N GLN A 117 -31.14 13.91 53.74
CA GLN A 117 -30.88 15.28 54.17
C GLN A 117 -32.13 15.92 54.82
N ARG A 118 -33.31 15.68 54.24
CA ARG A 118 -34.60 16.15 54.76
C ARG A 118 -34.95 15.50 56.11
N GLN A 119 -34.67 14.21 56.28
CA GLN A 119 -34.84 13.53 57.57
C GLN A 119 -33.93 14.12 58.65
N GLN A 120 -32.66 14.43 58.30
CA GLN A 120 -31.73 15.06 59.24
C GLN A 120 -32.18 16.47 59.62
N LEU A 121 -32.61 17.30 58.65
CA LEU A 121 -33.11 18.63 58.94
C LEU A 121 -34.36 18.60 59.84
N ALA A 122 -35.35 17.76 59.52
CA ALA A 122 -36.54 17.60 60.36
C ALA A 122 -36.20 17.12 61.79
N THR A 123 -35.18 16.27 61.93
CA THR A 123 -34.68 15.83 63.24
C THR A 123 -34.04 16.99 64.01
N ALA A 124 -33.25 17.84 63.35
CA ALA A 124 -32.66 19.03 63.94
C ALA A 124 -33.71 20.09 64.35
N GLU A 125 -34.70 20.35 63.49
CA GLU A 125 -35.79 21.31 63.75
C GLU A 125 -36.64 20.94 64.97
N ASP A 126 -36.96 19.64 65.09
CA ASP A 126 -37.80 19.06 66.15
C ASP A 126 -37.05 18.94 67.48
N ALA A 127 -35.79 18.49 67.45
CA ALA A 127 -34.91 18.49 68.61
C ALA A 127 -34.65 19.91 69.13
N PHE A 128 -34.37 20.87 68.23
CA PHE A 128 -34.17 22.26 68.61
C PHE A 128 -35.45 22.92 69.15
N ARG A 129 -36.64 22.50 68.70
CA ARG A 129 -37.91 22.95 69.29
C ARG A 129 -38.02 22.51 70.76
N ARG A 130 -37.82 21.22 71.05
CA ARG A 130 -37.86 20.68 72.42
C ARG A 130 -36.77 21.28 73.32
N PHE A 131 -35.59 21.51 72.78
CA PHE A 131 -34.51 22.22 73.47
C PHE A 131 -34.96 23.62 73.94
N MET A 132 -35.56 24.43 73.06
CA MET A 132 -36.07 25.76 73.43
C MET A 132 -37.28 25.73 74.37
N GLU A 133 -38.13 24.70 74.26
CA GLU A 133 -39.24 24.46 75.22
C GLU A 133 -38.71 24.11 76.63
N LEU A 134 -37.55 23.45 76.72
CA LEU A 134 -36.88 23.15 77.99
C LEU A 134 -36.15 24.35 78.58
N ASP A 135 -35.41 25.12 77.77
CA ASP A 135 -34.82 26.41 78.17
C ASP A 135 -35.86 27.31 78.86
N ALA A 136 -37.04 27.48 78.25
CA ALA A 136 -38.12 28.27 78.80
C ALA A 136 -38.63 27.73 80.17
N ARG A 137 -38.70 26.39 80.33
CA ARG A 137 -39.07 25.74 81.60
C ARG A 137 -37.99 25.95 82.68
N ILE A 138 -36.73 25.76 82.32
CA ILE A 138 -35.55 25.94 83.19
C ILE A 138 -35.49 27.38 83.71
N VAL A 139 -35.62 28.35 82.81
CA VAL A 139 -35.56 29.79 83.13
C VAL A 139 -36.77 30.24 83.95
N SER A 140 -37.96 29.69 83.69
CA SER A 140 -39.14 29.89 84.55
C SER A 140 -38.93 29.30 85.96
N GLY A 141 -38.23 28.16 86.05
CA GLY A 141 -37.78 27.58 87.32
C GLY A 141 -36.88 28.52 88.11
N TYR A 142 -35.80 29.02 87.48
CA TYR A 142 -34.87 29.96 88.11
C TYR A 142 -35.53 31.28 88.52
N ARG A 143 -36.30 31.92 87.62
CA ARG A 143 -37.02 33.18 87.88
C ARG A 143 -38.04 33.09 89.01
N SER A 144 -38.48 31.89 89.39
CA SER A 144 -39.46 31.71 90.47
C SER A 144 -38.92 31.91 91.88
N GLY A 145 -37.59 31.86 92.08
CA GLY A 145 -36.95 31.99 93.40
C GLY A 145 -37.21 30.83 94.38
N VAL A 146 -38.07 29.87 94.05
CA VAL A 146 -38.43 28.75 94.94
C VAL A 146 -37.34 27.66 94.89
N PRO A 147 -36.70 27.28 96.00
CA PRO A 147 -35.58 26.33 96.00
C PRO A 147 -35.89 24.99 95.30
N ALA A 148 -37.09 24.43 95.49
CA ALA A 148 -37.51 23.20 94.83
C ALA A 148 -37.64 23.33 93.29
N ARG A 149 -38.01 24.52 92.78
CA ARG A 149 -38.07 24.79 91.32
C ARG A 149 -36.69 25.05 90.73
N ILE A 150 -35.79 25.66 91.51
CA ILE A 150 -34.38 25.84 91.15
C ILE A 150 -33.66 24.49 91.08
N ALA A 151 -33.93 23.58 92.03
CA ALA A 151 -33.42 22.21 91.99
C ALA A 151 -33.88 21.45 90.74
N ALA A 152 -35.19 21.46 90.44
CA ALA A 152 -35.73 20.84 89.24
C ALA A 152 -35.18 21.47 87.92
N ALA A 153 -34.92 22.77 87.90
CA ALA A 153 -34.27 23.43 86.77
C ALA A 153 -32.83 22.92 86.55
N ASN A 154 -32.05 22.73 87.62
CA ASN A 154 -30.69 22.18 87.54
C ASN A 154 -30.67 20.74 87.00
N GLU A 155 -31.64 19.89 87.39
CA GLU A 155 -31.77 18.53 86.84
C GLU A 155 -32.07 18.53 85.34
N LEU A 156 -32.92 19.44 84.86
CA LEU A 156 -33.24 19.57 83.43
C LEU A 156 -32.02 20.05 82.61
N VAL A 157 -31.24 21.02 83.11
CA VAL A 157 -30.00 21.50 82.46
C VAL A 157 -28.96 20.39 82.33
N ALA A 158 -28.82 19.56 83.36
CA ALA A 158 -27.81 18.50 83.42
C ALA A 158 -28.17 17.24 82.61
N GLY A 159 -29.45 17.06 82.26
CA GLY A 159 -29.96 15.85 81.58
C GLY A 159 -30.73 16.15 80.30
N GLU A 160 -32.03 16.45 80.43
CA GLU A 160 -32.97 16.48 79.29
C GLU A 160 -32.61 17.56 78.27
N GLU A 161 -32.19 18.75 78.72
CA GLU A 161 -31.75 19.84 77.83
C GLU A 161 -30.49 19.46 77.03
N LEU A 162 -29.50 18.83 77.68
CA LEU A 162 -28.26 18.39 77.03
C LEU A 162 -28.54 17.34 75.95
N TYR A 163 -29.44 16.40 76.20
CA TYR A 163 -29.86 15.39 75.21
C TYR A 163 -30.45 16.01 73.93
N TRP A 164 -31.35 16.99 74.05
CA TRP A 164 -31.93 17.65 72.88
C TRP A 164 -30.93 18.58 72.17
N TYR A 165 -29.99 19.19 72.90
CA TYR A 165 -28.84 19.87 72.32
C TYR A 165 -27.96 18.92 71.48
N GLU A 166 -27.53 17.79 72.05
CA GLU A 166 -26.68 16.81 71.36
C GLU A 166 -27.37 16.20 70.15
N THR A 167 -28.68 15.92 70.26
CA THR A 167 -29.51 15.46 69.13
C THR A 167 -29.56 16.50 68.01
N THR A 168 -29.73 17.79 68.35
CA THR A 168 -29.72 18.90 67.39
C THR A 168 -28.37 19.03 66.69
N ALA A 169 -27.27 19.07 67.45
CA ALA A 169 -25.92 19.22 66.92
C ALA A 169 -25.52 18.02 66.03
N THR A 170 -25.88 16.80 66.45
CA THR A 170 -25.61 15.56 65.70
C THR A 170 -26.38 15.54 64.38
N ALA A 171 -27.65 15.93 64.35
CA ALA A 171 -28.46 15.98 63.14
C ALA A 171 -27.92 17.00 62.11
N VAL A 172 -27.48 18.18 62.58
CA VAL A 172 -26.83 19.19 61.71
C VAL A 172 -25.46 18.72 61.21
N GLU A 173 -24.68 18.02 62.03
CA GLU A 173 -23.42 17.40 61.59
C GLU A 173 -23.65 16.31 60.53
N GLN A 174 -24.65 15.44 60.72
CA GLN A 174 -25.01 14.41 59.73
C GLN A 174 -25.52 15.05 58.43
N LEU A 175 -26.31 16.12 58.50
CA LEU A 175 -26.73 16.91 57.33
C LEU A 175 -25.53 17.49 56.56
N ALA A 176 -24.54 18.08 57.25
CA ALA A 176 -23.32 18.59 56.64
C ALA A 176 -22.46 17.47 56.01
N GLY A 177 -22.42 16.29 56.64
CA GLY A 177 -21.76 15.09 56.12
C GLY A 177 -22.41 14.56 54.84
N GLU A 178 -23.74 14.45 54.81
CA GLU A 178 -24.52 14.05 53.63
C GLU A 178 -24.38 15.06 52.48
N ALA A 179 -24.33 16.36 52.78
CA ALA A 179 -24.07 17.39 51.77
C ALA A 179 -22.65 17.25 51.17
N GLN A 180 -21.63 16.99 52.00
CA GLN A 180 -20.27 16.69 51.52
C GLN A 180 -20.22 15.41 50.67
N ALA A 181 -20.87 14.32 51.11
CA ALA A 181 -20.93 13.08 50.37
C ALA A 181 -21.60 13.25 49.00
N SER A 182 -22.62 14.12 48.90
CA SER A 182 -23.26 14.50 47.63
C SER A 182 -22.31 15.27 46.69
N VAL A 183 -21.52 16.22 47.22
CA VAL A 183 -20.46 16.92 46.45
C VAL A 183 -19.45 15.91 45.89
N ASP A 184 -18.93 15.01 46.73
CA ASP A 184 -17.90 14.05 46.31
C ASP A 184 -18.42 13.00 45.32
N ALA A 185 -19.66 12.53 45.52
CA ALA A 185 -20.33 11.61 44.59
C ALA A 185 -20.54 12.25 43.20
N SER A 186 -21.03 13.49 43.17
CA SER A 186 -21.23 14.28 41.95
C SER A 186 -19.90 14.57 41.24
N ALA A 187 -18.86 14.99 41.98
CA ALA A 187 -17.52 15.19 41.43
C ALA A 187 -16.88 13.89 40.91
N ALA A 188 -17.10 12.76 41.58
CA ALA A 188 -16.65 11.44 41.11
C ALA A 188 -17.44 10.97 39.88
N ALA A 189 -18.73 11.29 39.76
CA ALA A 189 -19.52 11.05 38.55
C ALA A 189 -18.99 11.88 37.38
N ALA A 190 -18.82 13.20 37.55
CA ALA A 190 -18.28 14.11 36.55
C ALA A 190 -16.92 13.64 36.01
N ARG A 191 -15.98 13.30 36.90
CA ARG A 191 -14.66 12.75 36.52
C ARG A 191 -14.79 11.47 35.70
N ARG A 192 -15.65 10.52 36.10
CA ARG A 192 -15.88 9.25 35.37
C ARG A 192 -16.50 9.48 33.98
N THR A 193 -17.43 10.42 33.84
CA THR A 193 -18.03 10.78 32.54
C THR A 193 -16.99 11.42 31.62
N ASN A 194 -16.22 12.40 32.11
CA ASN A 194 -15.18 13.08 31.35
C ASN A 194 -14.09 12.10 30.86
N TYR A 195 -13.56 11.22 31.73
CA TYR A 195 -12.58 10.20 31.31
C TYR A 195 -13.14 9.22 30.26
N ARG A 196 -14.43 8.86 30.33
CA ARG A 196 -15.10 8.02 29.32
C ARG A 196 -15.21 8.74 27.97
N ALA A 197 -15.63 10.01 27.99
CA ALA A 197 -15.73 10.83 26.78
C ALA A 197 -14.36 11.07 26.12
N LEU A 198 -13.33 11.42 26.91
CA LEU A 198 -11.96 11.58 26.43
C LEU A 198 -11.41 10.29 25.81
N THR A 199 -11.58 9.14 26.49
CA THR A 199 -11.14 7.84 25.98
C THR A 199 -11.85 7.48 24.67
N MET A 200 -13.17 7.69 24.57
CA MET A 200 -13.93 7.47 23.33
C MET A 200 -13.46 8.40 22.20
N MET A 201 -13.23 9.68 22.49
CA MET A 201 -12.75 10.67 21.50
C MET A 201 -11.38 10.28 20.96
N ILE A 202 -10.45 9.85 21.82
CA ILE A 202 -9.11 9.38 21.42
C ILE A 202 -9.23 8.12 20.54
N VAL A 203 -10.03 7.12 20.94
CA VAL A 203 -10.21 5.88 20.18
C VAL A 203 -10.83 6.14 18.79
N VAL A 204 -11.90 6.94 18.72
CA VAL A 204 -12.53 7.31 17.44
C VAL A 204 -11.58 8.15 16.57
N GLY A 205 -10.81 9.06 17.16
CA GLY A 205 -9.79 9.84 16.46
C GLY A 205 -8.69 8.98 15.84
N ILE A 206 -8.15 8.01 16.60
CA ILE A 206 -7.16 7.04 16.10
C ILE A 206 -7.74 6.19 14.96
N VAL A 207 -8.99 5.70 15.10
CA VAL A 207 -9.66 4.93 14.04
C VAL A 207 -9.84 5.77 12.76
N CYS A 208 -10.25 7.04 12.89
CA CYS A 208 -10.37 7.95 11.75
C CYS A 208 -9.02 8.21 11.06
N LEU A 209 -7.95 8.44 11.84
CA LEU A 209 -6.61 8.71 11.32
C LEU A 209 -6.01 7.48 10.61
N LEU A 210 -6.17 6.28 11.19
CA LEU A 210 -5.75 5.03 10.57
C LEU A 210 -6.55 4.73 9.29
N LEU A 211 -7.86 4.99 9.28
CA LEU A 211 -8.70 4.84 8.09
C LEU A 211 -8.26 5.81 6.98
N ALA A 212 -8.04 7.09 7.31
CA ALA A 212 -7.54 8.09 6.36
C ALA A 212 -6.17 7.71 5.78
N LEU A 213 -5.23 7.24 6.62
CA LEU A 213 -3.92 6.77 6.19
C LEU A 213 -4.03 5.56 5.22
N VAL A 214 -4.86 4.57 5.53
CA VAL A 214 -5.10 3.40 4.66
C VAL A 214 -5.71 3.81 3.32
N LEU A 215 -6.59 4.81 3.30
CA LEU A 215 -7.20 5.34 2.08
C LEU A 215 -6.16 6.11 1.23
N ALA A 216 -5.35 6.97 1.85
CA ALA A 216 -4.28 7.71 1.18
C ALA A 216 -3.22 6.78 0.57
N VAL A 217 -2.79 5.76 1.32
CA VAL A 217 -1.84 4.72 0.83
C VAL A 217 -2.45 3.88 -0.29
N ARG A 218 -3.76 3.62 -0.29
CA ARG A 218 -4.42 2.95 -1.42
C ARG A 218 -4.54 3.85 -2.65
N ALA A 219 -4.95 5.11 -2.48
CA ALA A 219 -5.07 6.08 -3.57
C ALA A 219 -3.73 6.24 -4.30
N THR A 220 -2.67 6.61 -3.57
CA THR A 220 -1.30 6.76 -4.10
C THR A 220 -0.78 5.50 -4.80
N ARG A 221 -0.91 4.31 -4.18
CA ARG A 221 -0.49 3.05 -4.82
C ARG A 221 -1.26 2.75 -6.10
N THR A 222 -2.57 3.02 -6.16
CA THR A 222 -3.35 2.81 -7.39
C THR A 222 -2.97 3.78 -8.51
N ALA A 223 -2.74 5.05 -8.19
CA ALA A 223 -2.26 6.04 -9.16
C ALA A 223 -0.88 5.65 -9.72
N ALA A 224 0.08 5.34 -8.85
CA ALA A 224 1.42 4.93 -9.24
C ALA A 224 1.43 3.65 -10.09
N ALA A 225 0.63 2.64 -9.74
CA ALA A 225 0.48 1.42 -10.53
C ALA A 225 -0.12 1.68 -11.92
N THR A 226 -1.10 2.60 -12.03
CA THR A 226 -1.67 3.00 -13.32
C THR A 226 -0.65 3.75 -14.18
N ALA A 227 0.11 4.68 -13.60
CA ALA A 227 1.18 5.41 -14.29
C ALA A 227 2.27 4.45 -14.81
N ARG A 228 2.80 3.58 -13.94
CA ARG A 228 3.83 2.59 -14.30
C ARG A 228 3.36 1.62 -15.39
N ARG A 229 2.07 1.22 -15.38
CA ARG A 229 1.52 0.36 -16.43
C ARG A 229 1.34 1.09 -17.77
N LYS A 230 1.00 2.39 -17.78
CA LYS A 230 1.00 3.21 -19.01
C LYS A 230 2.41 3.35 -19.58
N SER A 231 3.39 3.71 -18.73
CA SER A 231 4.79 3.85 -19.12
C SER A 231 5.38 2.55 -19.68
N MET A 232 5.11 1.40 -19.03
CA MET A 232 5.53 0.08 -19.54
C MET A 232 4.97 -0.22 -20.93
N LEU A 233 3.68 0.05 -21.16
CA LEU A 233 3.04 -0.18 -22.47
C LEU A 233 3.59 0.75 -23.55
N ALA A 234 3.85 2.02 -23.22
CA ALA A 234 4.51 2.95 -24.13
C ALA A 234 5.92 2.45 -24.50
N ALA A 235 6.75 2.07 -23.51
CA ALA A 235 8.10 1.56 -23.75
C ALA A 235 8.13 0.28 -24.61
N ILE A 236 7.15 -0.63 -24.45
CA ILE A 236 7.02 -1.83 -25.29
C ILE A 236 6.71 -1.47 -26.75
N VAL A 237 5.82 -0.50 -27.00
CA VAL A 237 5.54 -0.02 -28.36
C VAL A 237 6.75 0.72 -28.94
N GLU A 238 7.43 1.51 -28.11
CA GLU A 238 8.58 2.32 -28.51
C GLU A 238 9.77 1.47 -28.95
N GLN A 239 10.03 0.38 -28.23
CA GLN A 239 11.12 -0.58 -28.54
C GLN A 239 10.74 -1.63 -29.59
N SER A 240 9.54 -1.57 -30.18
CA SER A 240 9.11 -2.51 -31.22
C SER A 240 10.00 -2.40 -32.48
N ALA A 241 10.37 -3.55 -33.04
CA ALA A 241 11.05 -3.60 -34.34
C ALA A 241 10.10 -3.21 -35.49
N ASP A 242 8.82 -3.56 -35.40
CA ASP A 242 7.80 -3.18 -36.37
C ASP A 242 7.40 -1.70 -36.19
N ALA A 243 7.18 -1.01 -37.31
CA ALA A 243 6.65 0.35 -37.32
C ALA A 243 5.25 0.34 -36.71
N THR A 244 5.00 1.19 -35.72
CA THR A 244 3.70 1.32 -35.07
C THR A 244 3.37 2.79 -34.93
N TRP A 245 2.29 3.21 -35.58
CA TRP A 245 1.88 4.61 -35.69
C TRP A 245 0.36 4.75 -35.59
N ALA A 246 -0.10 5.96 -35.28
CA ALA A 246 -1.52 6.29 -35.17
C ALA A 246 -1.86 7.53 -36.01
N LEU A 247 -3.13 7.65 -36.41
CA LEU A 247 -3.65 8.80 -37.15
C LEU A 247 -5.10 9.15 -36.80
N THR A 248 -5.52 10.39 -37.10
CA THR A 248 -6.92 10.84 -37.03
C THR A 248 -7.76 10.21 -38.15
N LEU A 249 -9.08 10.40 -38.14
CA LEU A 249 -9.96 9.98 -39.24
C LEU A 249 -9.61 10.66 -40.58
N ASP A 250 -9.01 11.84 -40.52
CA ASP A 250 -8.52 12.67 -41.66
C ASP A 250 -7.15 12.22 -42.17
N GLY A 251 -6.55 11.18 -41.56
CA GLY A 251 -5.26 10.63 -41.96
C GLY A 251 -4.05 11.42 -41.45
N ILE A 252 -4.21 12.31 -40.46
CA ILE A 252 -3.12 13.06 -39.84
C ILE A 252 -2.44 12.21 -38.76
N ILE A 253 -1.12 12.02 -38.84
CA ILE A 253 -0.33 11.20 -37.92
C ILE A 253 -0.32 11.82 -36.51
N THR A 254 -0.61 11.00 -35.50
CA THR A 254 -0.74 11.41 -34.09
C THR A 254 0.22 10.68 -33.14
N SER A 255 0.83 9.57 -33.57
CA SER A 255 1.96 8.94 -32.87
C SER A 255 2.85 8.18 -33.85
N TRP A 256 4.14 8.09 -33.52
CA TRP A 256 5.17 7.47 -34.35
C TRP A 256 6.23 6.86 -33.40
N ASN A 257 6.57 5.58 -33.58
CA ASN A 257 7.57 4.89 -32.74
C ASN A 257 8.93 4.77 -33.45
N SER A 258 9.98 4.43 -32.71
CA SER A 258 11.34 4.24 -33.25
C SER A 258 11.42 3.13 -34.32
N GLY A 259 10.48 2.18 -34.33
CA GLY A 259 10.32 1.20 -35.41
C GLY A 259 9.93 1.86 -36.75
N ALA A 260 9.00 2.81 -36.70
CA ALA A 260 8.58 3.60 -37.85
C ALA A 260 9.68 4.56 -38.31
N GLU A 261 10.44 5.14 -37.38
CA GLU A 261 11.64 5.94 -37.69
C GLU A 261 12.69 5.10 -38.45
N ARG A 262 13.00 3.89 -37.98
CA ARG A 262 13.94 2.98 -38.65
C ARG A 262 13.47 2.51 -40.02
N ILE A 263 12.18 2.21 -40.18
CA ILE A 263 11.64 1.65 -41.43
C ILE A 263 11.45 2.72 -42.50
N TYR A 264 11.08 3.96 -42.13
CA TYR A 264 10.76 5.03 -43.08
C TYR A 264 11.76 6.18 -43.16
N GLY A 265 12.68 6.32 -42.19
CA GLY A 265 13.73 7.33 -42.18
C GLY A 265 13.30 8.73 -41.70
N TYR A 266 12.04 8.91 -41.28
CA TYR A 266 11.53 10.15 -40.69
C TYR A 266 11.45 10.06 -39.16
N THR A 267 11.85 11.11 -38.44
CA THR A 267 11.65 11.15 -36.98
C THR A 267 10.20 11.49 -36.61
N ALA A 268 9.80 11.19 -35.37
CA ALA A 268 8.46 11.50 -34.87
C ALA A 268 8.10 13.00 -35.02
N ASP A 269 9.04 13.89 -34.68
CA ASP A 269 8.88 15.36 -34.81
C ASP A 269 8.71 15.84 -36.26
N GLU A 270 9.19 15.08 -37.25
CA GLU A 270 9.03 15.40 -38.66
C GLU A 270 7.66 15.01 -39.23
N VAL A 271 6.90 14.11 -38.58
CA VAL A 271 5.69 13.51 -39.18
C VAL A 271 4.42 13.65 -38.35
N ILE A 272 4.51 13.82 -37.03
CA ILE A 272 3.34 14.10 -36.21
C ILE A 272 2.71 15.42 -36.67
N GLY A 273 1.40 15.42 -36.90
CA GLY A 273 0.67 16.53 -37.51
C GLY A 273 0.69 16.56 -39.06
N ARG A 274 1.41 15.65 -39.74
CA ARG A 274 1.39 15.53 -41.21
C ARG A 274 0.45 14.41 -41.67
N SER A 275 0.02 14.46 -42.94
CA SER A 275 -0.81 13.42 -43.54
C SER A 275 0.01 12.17 -43.89
N VAL A 276 -0.50 10.99 -43.54
CA VAL A 276 0.10 9.68 -43.87
C VAL A 276 0.26 9.44 -45.39
N ALA A 277 -0.38 10.25 -46.23
CA ALA A 277 -0.24 10.24 -47.68
C ALA A 277 1.23 10.33 -48.15
N MET A 278 2.12 10.95 -47.36
CA MET A 278 3.56 11.05 -47.66
C MET A 278 4.28 9.70 -47.77
N LEU A 279 3.74 8.64 -47.17
CA LEU A 279 4.31 7.28 -47.26
C LEU A 279 3.80 6.50 -48.48
N LEU A 280 2.86 7.05 -49.25
CA LEU A 280 2.23 6.39 -50.39
C LEU A 280 2.90 6.79 -51.71
N LEU A 281 2.91 5.87 -52.67
CA LEU A 281 3.27 6.20 -54.05
C LEU A 281 2.20 7.13 -54.65
N PRO A 282 2.55 8.10 -55.53
CA PRO A 282 1.58 9.04 -56.10
C PRO A 282 0.36 8.36 -56.75
N ASN A 283 0.59 7.27 -57.48
CA ASN A 283 -0.47 6.46 -58.11
C ASN A 283 -1.32 5.61 -57.13
N ARG A 284 -1.11 5.75 -55.82
CA ARG A 284 -1.88 5.07 -54.75
C ARG A 284 -2.57 6.03 -53.79
N MET A 285 -2.41 7.36 -53.93
CA MET A 285 -3.03 8.34 -53.03
C MET A 285 -4.56 8.21 -52.92
N GLY A 286 -5.25 7.93 -54.04
CA GLY A 286 -6.70 7.72 -54.06
C GLY A 286 -7.20 6.52 -53.23
N VAL A 287 -6.32 5.57 -52.88
CA VAL A 287 -6.67 4.43 -52.01
C VAL A 287 -6.84 4.89 -50.56
N LEU A 288 -6.18 5.96 -50.13
CA LEU A 288 -6.19 6.43 -48.74
C LEU A 288 -7.60 6.79 -48.25
N ALA A 289 -8.38 7.51 -49.05
CA ALA A 289 -9.75 7.88 -48.70
C ALA A 289 -10.64 6.65 -48.44
N SER A 290 -10.49 5.59 -49.25
CA SER A 290 -11.22 4.32 -49.06
C SER A 290 -10.80 3.60 -47.78
N VAL A 291 -9.50 3.61 -47.44
CA VAL A 291 -8.97 3.02 -46.19
C VAL A 291 -9.48 3.78 -44.97
N LEU A 292 -9.44 5.12 -44.99
CA LEU A 292 -9.93 5.97 -43.90
C LEU A 292 -11.45 5.82 -43.69
N ALA A 293 -12.24 5.77 -44.77
CA ALA A 293 -13.69 5.53 -44.68
C ALA A 293 -14.00 4.17 -44.04
N ARG A 294 -13.37 3.09 -44.50
CA ARG A 294 -13.55 1.74 -43.93
C ARG A 294 -13.12 1.66 -42.46
N MET A 295 -12.09 2.42 -42.07
CA MET A 295 -11.63 2.55 -40.70
C MET A 295 -12.62 3.36 -39.83
N ALA A 296 -13.24 4.41 -40.38
CA ALA A 296 -14.27 5.22 -39.71
C ALA A 296 -15.56 4.42 -39.43
N GLU A 297 -15.92 3.48 -40.31
CA GLU A 297 -16.97 2.47 -40.05
C GLU A 297 -16.57 1.45 -38.96
N GLY A 298 -15.29 1.42 -38.57
CA GLY A 298 -14.75 0.52 -37.56
C GLY A 298 -14.31 -0.85 -38.08
N ARG A 299 -14.10 -1.00 -39.40
CA ARG A 299 -13.52 -2.23 -39.96
C ARG A 299 -12.01 -2.25 -39.70
N GLN A 300 -11.49 -3.39 -39.25
CA GLN A 300 -10.05 -3.66 -39.29
C GLN A 300 -9.64 -3.95 -40.75
N LEU A 301 -8.43 -3.52 -41.14
CA LEU A 301 -7.85 -3.83 -42.45
C LEU A 301 -6.53 -4.57 -42.27
N HIS A 302 -6.30 -5.57 -43.10
CA HIS A 302 -5.01 -6.22 -43.29
C HIS A 302 -4.63 -6.08 -44.78
N VAL A 303 -3.35 -5.84 -45.05
CA VAL A 303 -2.77 -5.81 -46.39
C VAL A 303 -1.46 -6.59 -46.32
N ASP A 304 -1.44 -7.79 -46.90
CA ASP A 304 -0.32 -8.72 -46.78
C ASP A 304 1.00 -8.12 -47.29
N GLU A 305 0.95 -7.43 -48.43
CA GLU A 305 2.08 -6.73 -49.05
C GLU A 305 1.62 -5.38 -49.62
N ALA A 306 2.21 -4.29 -49.12
CA ALA A 306 2.03 -2.93 -49.61
C ALA A 306 3.39 -2.29 -49.91
N VAL A 307 3.47 -1.47 -50.96
CA VAL A 307 4.66 -0.65 -51.24
C VAL A 307 4.45 0.74 -50.64
N ARG A 308 5.49 1.25 -49.98
CA ARG A 308 5.56 2.59 -49.41
C ARG A 308 6.84 3.30 -49.86
N LEU A 309 6.91 4.60 -49.63
CA LEU A 309 8.12 5.41 -49.81
C LEU A 309 8.77 5.73 -48.45
N ARG A 310 10.10 5.67 -48.41
CA ARG A 310 10.92 6.22 -47.32
C ARG A 310 11.29 7.68 -47.62
N LYS A 311 11.90 8.36 -46.64
CA LYS A 311 12.38 9.76 -46.73
C LYS A 311 13.37 10.03 -47.87
N ASP A 312 14.16 9.03 -48.26
CA ASP A 312 15.10 9.07 -49.38
C ASP A 312 14.45 8.77 -50.76
N GLY A 313 13.12 8.55 -50.79
CA GLY A 313 12.38 8.13 -51.98
C GLY A 313 12.53 6.63 -52.31
N SER A 314 13.31 5.87 -51.53
CA SER A 314 13.42 4.42 -51.72
C SER A 314 12.10 3.71 -51.41
N LYS A 315 11.88 2.57 -52.08
CA LYS A 315 10.70 1.73 -51.86
C LYS A 315 10.95 0.78 -50.69
N VAL A 316 9.94 0.64 -49.85
CA VAL A 316 9.87 -0.42 -48.82
C VAL A 316 8.62 -1.27 -49.07
N PHE A 317 8.77 -2.58 -48.92
CA PHE A 317 7.64 -3.50 -48.88
C PHE A 317 7.27 -3.72 -47.41
N VAL A 318 6.03 -3.44 -47.04
CA VAL A 318 5.50 -3.66 -45.69
C VAL A 318 4.29 -4.56 -45.70
N SER A 319 4.11 -5.33 -44.63
CA SER A 319 2.83 -5.98 -44.31
C SER A 319 2.11 -5.12 -43.28
N THR A 320 0.88 -4.68 -43.58
CA THR A 320 0.12 -3.71 -42.77
C THR A 320 -1.04 -4.38 -42.05
N ILE A 321 -1.22 -4.10 -40.76
CA ILE A 321 -2.48 -4.28 -40.05
C ILE A 321 -2.91 -2.93 -39.48
N LEU A 322 -4.14 -2.49 -39.77
CA LEU A 322 -4.73 -1.21 -39.33
C LEU A 322 -6.02 -1.47 -38.55
N TRP A 323 -6.13 -0.92 -37.35
CA TRP A 323 -7.32 -1.04 -36.49
C TRP A 323 -7.86 0.32 -36.02
N PRO A 324 -9.19 0.47 -35.87
CA PRO A 324 -9.80 1.70 -35.40
C PRO A 324 -9.52 1.94 -33.90
N LEU A 325 -9.15 3.17 -33.55
CA LEU A 325 -9.01 3.63 -32.17
C LEU A 325 -10.34 4.22 -31.68
N ARG A 326 -10.74 3.88 -30.45
CA ARG A 326 -12.00 4.34 -29.85
C ARG A 326 -11.77 5.09 -28.54
N ASN A 327 -12.55 6.13 -28.31
CA ASN A 327 -12.54 6.90 -27.06
C ASN A 327 -13.25 6.16 -25.90
N ALA A 328 -13.37 6.82 -24.75
CA ALA A 328 -13.97 6.25 -23.54
C ALA A 328 -15.46 5.85 -23.70
N ASP A 329 -16.17 6.49 -24.62
CA ASP A 329 -17.59 6.26 -24.92
C ASP A 329 -17.83 5.33 -26.11
N GLY A 330 -16.75 4.90 -26.80
CA GLY A 330 -16.78 3.91 -27.88
C GLY A 330 -16.81 4.49 -29.30
N VAL A 331 -16.87 5.82 -29.42
CA VAL A 331 -16.78 6.54 -30.70
C VAL A 331 -15.37 6.36 -31.27
N ILE A 332 -15.28 6.16 -32.58
CA ILE A 332 -13.99 6.02 -33.29
C ILE A 332 -13.39 7.42 -33.46
N ILE A 333 -12.11 7.56 -33.15
CA ILE A 333 -11.38 8.85 -33.16
C ILE A 333 -10.19 8.86 -34.14
N GLY A 334 -10.01 7.77 -34.87
CA GLY A 334 -8.85 7.54 -35.74
C GLY A 334 -8.52 6.06 -35.83
N GLY A 335 -7.27 5.75 -36.14
CA GLY A 335 -6.75 4.38 -36.16
C GLY A 335 -5.29 4.30 -35.76
N ALA A 336 -4.82 3.07 -35.55
CA ALA A 336 -3.41 2.77 -35.42
C ALA A 336 -3.06 1.57 -36.28
N ALA A 337 -1.88 1.62 -36.89
CA ALA A 337 -1.34 0.55 -37.70
C ALA A 337 -0.06 0.01 -37.06
N THR A 338 0.18 -1.29 -37.28
CA THR A 338 1.52 -1.86 -37.23
C THR A 338 1.90 -2.35 -38.61
N GLU A 339 3.11 -2.00 -39.04
CA GLU A 339 3.68 -2.30 -40.35
C GLU A 339 5.05 -2.95 -40.19
N ARG A 340 5.18 -4.18 -40.72
CA ARG A 340 6.42 -4.96 -40.69
C ARG A 340 7.14 -4.85 -42.02
N ASP A 341 8.41 -4.44 -42.02
CA ASP A 341 9.24 -4.48 -43.23
C ASP A 341 9.45 -5.95 -43.66
N ILE A 342 9.02 -6.25 -44.89
CA ILE A 342 9.13 -7.56 -45.54
C ILE A 342 10.08 -7.51 -46.74
N THR A 343 10.79 -6.40 -46.97
CA THR A 343 11.70 -6.20 -48.11
C THR A 343 12.78 -7.28 -48.16
N ALA A 344 13.40 -7.60 -47.03
CA ALA A 344 14.38 -8.70 -46.92
C ALA A 344 13.76 -10.11 -47.04
N ARG A 345 12.43 -10.26 -47.03
CA ARG A 345 11.73 -11.48 -47.48
C ARG A 345 11.54 -11.45 -49.00
N LYS A 346 11.06 -10.33 -49.56
CA LYS A 346 10.83 -10.19 -51.02
C LYS A 346 12.12 -10.36 -51.84
N HIS A 347 13.26 -9.86 -51.37
CA HIS A 347 14.55 -10.08 -52.05
C HIS A 347 14.94 -11.55 -52.10
N ARG A 348 14.91 -12.27 -50.97
CA ARG A 348 15.19 -13.72 -50.94
C ARG A 348 14.21 -14.54 -51.77
N GLU A 349 12.92 -14.17 -51.78
CA GLU A 349 11.91 -14.79 -52.66
C GLU A 349 12.21 -14.58 -54.15
N ALA A 350 12.80 -13.44 -54.53
CA ALA A 350 13.20 -13.16 -55.91
C ALA A 350 14.52 -13.86 -56.30
N GLU A 351 15.53 -13.80 -55.42
CA GLU A 351 16.81 -14.50 -55.56
C GLU A 351 16.62 -16.00 -55.70
N GLN A 352 15.77 -16.61 -54.85
CA GLN A 352 15.49 -18.04 -54.90
C GLN A 352 14.77 -18.43 -56.19
N ARG A 353 13.78 -17.66 -56.67
CA ARG A 353 13.15 -17.92 -57.99
C ARG A 353 14.15 -17.90 -59.13
N ILE A 354 15.09 -16.95 -59.13
CA ILE A 354 16.16 -16.88 -60.13
C ILE A 354 17.09 -18.09 -60.04
N ALA A 355 17.45 -18.53 -58.83
CA ALA A 355 18.25 -19.73 -58.61
C ALA A 355 17.53 -21.02 -59.05
N ASP A 356 16.25 -21.17 -58.72
CA ASP A 356 15.40 -22.31 -59.12
C ASP A 356 15.26 -22.38 -60.65
N GLU A 357 15.06 -21.24 -61.32
CA GLU A 357 15.06 -21.16 -62.78
C GLU A 357 16.40 -21.54 -63.41
N GLN A 358 17.52 -21.14 -62.80
CA GLN A 358 18.86 -21.51 -63.28
C GLN A 358 19.14 -23.01 -63.08
N ALA A 359 18.77 -23.56 -61.91
CA ALA A 359 18.90 -24.98 -61.61
C ALA A 359 18.04 -25.84 -62.57
N ALA A 360 16.80 -25.44 -62.84
CA ALA A 360 15.92 -26.11 -63.80
C ALA A 360 16.47 -26.08 -65.24
N ARG A 361 17.19 -25.03 -65.64
CA ARG A 361 17.89 -24.96 -66.94
C ARG A 361 19.12 -25.87 -66.97
N ALA A 362 19.91 -25.89 -65.89
CA ALA A 362 21.10 -26.74 -65.77
C ALA A 362 20.75 -28.24 -65.78
N ALA A 363 19.73 -28.67 -65.03
CA ALA A 363 19.31 -30.07 -64.97
C ALA A 363 18.84 -30.62 -66.33
N ARG A 364 18.17 -29.78 -67.15
CA ARG A 364 17.81 -30.14 -68.53
C ARG A 364 19.03 -30.37 -69.42
N LEU A 365 20.05 -29.52 -69.29
CA LEU A 365 21.31 -29.65 -70.05
C LEU A 365 22.10 -30.90 -69.63
N GLU A 366 22.11 -31.24 -68.34
CA GLU A 366 22.78 -32.47 -67.86
C GLU A 366 22.07 -33.73 -68.36
N SER A 367 20.73 -33.79 -68.30
CA SER A 367 19.95 -34.91 -68.85
C SER A 367 20.19 -35.08 -70.36
N LEU A 368 20.20 -33.98 -71.13
CA LEU A 368 20.51 -34.01 -72.55
C LEU A 368 21.95 -34.51 -72.82
N GLY A 369 22.91 -34.12 -71.97
CA GLY A 369 24.30 -34.53 -72.06
C GLY A 369 24.55 -36.01 -71.70
N GLN A 370 23.78 -36.57 -70.76
CA GLN A 370 23.81 -38.00 -70.44
C GLN A 370 23.24 -38.84 -71.60
N LEU A 371 22.10 -38.43 -72.16
CA LEU A 371 21.49 -39.09 -73.31
C LEU A 371 22.39 -39.05 -74.55
N ALA A 372 22.95 -37.88 -74.88
CA ALA A 372 23.97 -37.76 -75.94
C ALA A 372 25.22 -38.61 -75.65
N GLY A 373 25.56 -38.82 -74.38
CA GLY A 373 26.63 -39.72 -73.93
C GLY A 373 26.40 -41.18 -74.32
N GLY A 374 25.25 -41.75 -73.93
CA GLY A 374 24.88 -43.14 -74.25
C GLY A 374 24.67 -43.35 -75.75
N VAL A 375 23.89 -42.48 -76.39
CA VAL A 375 23.61 -42.58 -77.83
C VAL A 375 24.90 -42.54 -78.67
N ALA A 376 25.86 -41.67 -78.34
CA ALA A 376 27.14 -41.62 -79.05
C ALA A 376 28.02 -42.86 -78.81
N HIS A 377 27.98 -43.45 -77.61
CA HIS A 377 28.65 -44.72 -77.33
C HIS A 377 28.08 -45.86 -78.19
N ASP A 378 26.75 -45.98 -78.24
CA ASP A 378 26.09 -47.06 -78.95
C ASP A 378 26.23 -46.92 -80.48
N PHE A 379 26.17 -45.69 -81.02
CA PHE A 379 26.56 -45.42 -82.40
C PHE A 379 28.01 -45.82 -82.67
N ASN A 380 28.97 -45.47 -81.80
CA ASN A 380 30.37 -45.82 -82.01
C ASN A 380 30.61 -47.33 -81.99
N ASN A 381 29.85 -48.09 -81.20
CA ASN A 381 29.91 -49.55 -81.20
C ASN A 381 29.38 -50.14 -82.52
N LEU A 382 28.26 -49.62 -83.04
CA LEU A 382 27.71 -50.03 -84.34
C LEU A 382 28.67 -49.69 -85.49
N LEU A 383 29.26 -48.49 -85.46
CA LEU A 383 30.25 -48.04 -86.46
C LEU A 383 31.53 -48.88 -86.41
N ALA A 384 32.00 -49.28 -85.23
CA ALA A 384 33.15 -50.18 -85.10
C ALA A 384 32.87 -51.58 -85.69
N VAL A 385 31.66 -52.12 -85.52
CA VAL A 385 31.27 -53.39 -86.18
C VAL A 385 31.26 -53.22 -87.70
N ILE A 386 30.71 -52.11 -88.23
CA ILE A 386 30.69 -51.83 -89.67
C ILE A 386 32.11 -51.72 -90.24
N VAL A 387 33.03 -51.03 -89.55
CA VAL A 387 34.44 -50.94 -89.96
C VAL A 387 35.11 -52.31 -89.94
N ASN A 388 35.03 -53.05 -88.83
CA ASN A 388 35.68 -54.36 -88.70
C ASN A 388 35.16 -55.38 -89.74
N CYS A 389 33.86 -55.34 -90.07
CA CYS A 389 33.30 -56.18 -91.13
C CYS A 389 33.77 -55.75 -92.53
N ALA A 390 33.93 -54.44 -92.80
CA ALA A 390 34.48 -53.97 -94.06
C ALA A 390 35.97 -54.32 -94.20
N GLU A 391 36.74 -54.29 -93.11
CA GLU A 391 38.15 -54.73 -93.08
C GLU A 391 38.25 -56.26 -93.31
N PHE A 392 37.45 -57.07 -92.62
CA PHE A 392 37.48 -58.53 -92.80
C PHE A 392 37.09 -58.96 -94.23
N VAL A 393 36.11 -58.30 -94.85
CA VAL A 393 35.74 -58.56 -96.25
C VAL A 393 36.83 -58.07 -97.23
N ALA A 394 37.60 -57.03 -96.89
CA ALA A 394 38.74 -56.59 -97.68
C ALA A 394 39.96 -57.53 -97.58
N ASP A 395 40.12 -58.24 -96.47
CA ASP A 395 41.17 -59.27 -96.33
C ASP A 395 40.80 -60.58 -97.06
N GLU A 396 39.52 -60.95 -97.13
CA GLU A 396 39.05 -62.15 -97.84
C GLU A 396 38.79 -61.94 -99.35
N THR A 397 38.59 -60.69 -99.80
CA THR A 397 38.23 -60.37 -101.20
C THR A 397 39.23 -59.38 -101.83
N GLY A 398 39.80 -59.75 -102.98
CA GLY A 398 40.81 -58.93 -103.66
C GLY A 398 40.30 -57.61 -104.28
N ASP A 399 41.19 -56.94 -105.01
CA ASP A 399 41.05 -55.54 -105.47
C ASP A 399 39.70 -55.15 -106.11
N ASP A 400 38.98 -56.08 -106.73
CA ASP A 400 37.68 -55.87 -107.40
C ASP A 400 36.59 -55.17 -106.53
N VAL A 401 36.73 -55.16 -105.20
CA VAL A 401 35.75 -54.54 -104.26
C VAL A 401 36.35 -53.46 -103.34
N ALA A 402 37.64 -53.16 -103.46
CA ALA A 402 38.37 -52.36 -102.48
C ALA A 402 37.85 -50.92 -102.32
N ASP A 403 37.50 -50.26 -103.44
CA ASP A 403 37.06 -48.85 -103.45
C ASP A 403 35.75 -48.63 -102.67
N ASP A 404 34.76 -49.52 -102.80
CA ASP A 404 33.49 -49.37 -102.07
C ASP A 404 33.62 -49.73 -100.58
N LEU A 405 34.48 -50.68 -100.22
CA LEU A 405 34.83 -50.96 -98.82
C LEU A 405 35.54 -49.76 -98.16
N ALA A 406 36.47 -49.12 -98.88
CA ALA A 406 37.11 -47.88 -98.42
C ALA A 406 36.09 -46.76 -98.21
N ARG A 407 35.10 -46.60 -99.12
CA ARG A 407 34.03 -45.60 -99.00
C ARG A 407 33.10 -45.88 -97.81
N ILE A 408 32.85 -47.15 -97.46
CA ILE A 408 32.11 -47.55 -96.26
C ILE A 408 32.89 -47.17 -94.99
N ARG A 409 34.19 -47.49 -94.91
CA ARG A 409 35.04 -47.11 -93.77
C ARG A 409 35.09 -45.59 -93.59
N ASP A 410 35.36 -44.84 -94.66
CA ASP A 410 35.43 -43.38 -94.63
C ASP A 410 34.07 -42.73 -94.28
N ALA A 411 32.94 -43.37 -94.59
CA ALA A 411 31.62 -42.96 -94.10
C ALA A 411 31.45 -43.23 -92.60
N ALA A 412 31.91 -44.39 -92.12
CA ALA A 412 31.81 -44.77 -90.72
C ALA A 412 32.70 -43.93 -89.79
N ASP A 413 33.95 -43.66 -90.19
CA ASP A 413 34.88 -42.78 -89.46
C ASP A 413 34.33 -41.35 -89.36
N ARG A 414 33.76 -40.80 -90.45
CA ARG A 414 33.06 -39.49 -90.40
C ARG A 414 31.82 -39.51 -89.49
N GLY A 415 31.14 -40.66 -89.38
CA GLY A 415 30.09 -40.88 -88.38
C GLY A 415 30.63 -40.78 -86.95
N ARG A 416 31.78 -41.41 -86.67
CA ARG A 416 32.46 -41.40 -85.36
C ARG A 416 32.99 -40.02 -84.98
N ASP A 417 33.44 -39.23 -85.95
CA ASP A 417 33.82 -37.84 -85.73
C ASP A 417 32.61 -36.96 -85.42
N LEU A 418 31.46 -37.19 -86.06
CA LEU A 418 30.23 -36.44 -85.81
C LEU A 418 29.65 -36.73 -84.41
N THR A 419 29.64 -37.99 -83.96
CA THR A 419 29.28 -38.35 -82.58
C THR A 419 30.29 -37.76 -81.58
N GLY A 420 31.58 -37.73 -81.92
CA GLY A 420 32.63 -37.04 -81.18
C GLY A 420 32.36 -35.54 -81.00
N GLN A 421 31.91 -34.85 -82.05
CA GLN A 421 31.52 -33.43 -81.98
C GLN A 421 30.25 -33.21 -81.13
N LEU A 422 29.26 -34.10 -81.22
CA LEU A 422 28.07 -34.08 -80.37
C LEU A 422 28.43 -34.20 -78.88
N LEU A 423 29.32 -35.13 -78.55
CA LEU A 423 29.89 -35.31 -77.20
C LEU A 423 30.66 -34.07 -76.71
N LEU A 424 31.40 -33.40 -77.60
CA LEU A 424 32.12 -32.16 -77.27
C LEU A 424 31.18 -30.97 -77.05
N PHE A 425 30.05 -30.89 -77.77
CA PHE A 425 29.01 -29.90 -77.51
C PHE A 425 28.35 -30.13 -76.14
N ALA A 426 27.93 -31.36 -75.85
CA ALA A 426 27.39 -31.75 -74.55
C ALA A 426 28.37 -31.48 -73.39
N LYS A 427 29.67 -31.77 -73.58
CA LYS A 427 30.72 -31.47 -72.59
C LYS A 427 31.08 -29.98 -72.49
N ARG A 428 30.83 -29.15 -73.51
CA ARG A 428 31.13 -27.70 -73.47
C ARG A 428 30.23 -26.93 -72.51
N GLY A 429 29.00 -27.38 -72.29
CA GLY A 429 28.12 -26.87 -71.22
C GLY A 429 28.64 -27.13 -69.80
N ARG A 430 29.74 -27.89 -69.64
CA ARG A 430 30.31 -28.32 -68.36
C ARG A 430 31.59 -27.58 -67.95
N ARG A 431 31.93 -26.44 -68.58
CA ARG A 431 33.04 -25.58 -68.14
C ARG A 431 32.58 -24.57 -67.08
N PRO A 432 33.13 -24.59 -65.84
CA PRO A 432 32.96 -23.49 -64.89
C PRO A 432 33.68 -22.23 -65.38
N VAL A 433 33.17 -21.06 -64.99
CA VAL A 433 33.96 -19.81 -65.06
C VAL A 433 35.07 -19.92 -64.00
N GLY A 434 36.32 -19.70 -64.42
CA GLY A 434 37.49 -20.13 -63.66
C GLY A 434 37.81 -19.31 -62.41
N ASP A 435 38.03 -20.01 -61.30
CA ASP A 435 38.68 -19.48 -60.10
C ASP A 435 40.18 -19.20 -60.36
N ARG A 436 40.68 -18.04 -59.92
CA ARG A 436 42.07 -17.60 -60.10
C ARG A 436 42.79 -17.53 -58.77
N ARG A 437 43.59 -18.54 -58.45
CA ARG A 437 44.64 -18.44 -57.42
C ARG A 437 45.87 -17.70 -57.94
N PRO A 438 46.50 -16.86 -57.11
CA PRO A 438 47.94 -16.61 -57.14
C PRO A 438 48.66 -17.41 -56.03
N GLU A 439 49.92 -17.76 -56.27
CA GLU A 439 50.78 -18.49 -55.32
C GLU A 439 51.64 -17.55 -54.47
N ARG A 440 52.26 -18.06 -53.38
CA ARG A 440 53.71 -17.86 -53.10
C ARG A 440 54.28 -18.77 -51.98
N HIS A 441 55.35 -19.48 -52.37
CA HIS A 441 56.44 -20.18 -51.65
C HIS A 441 56.37 -20.63 -50.17
N ARG A 442 56.89 -21.86 -49.96
CA ARG A 442 57.44 -22.40 -48.69
C ARG A 442 58.80 -21.78 -48.32
N HIS A 443 59.14 -21.80 -47.04
CA HIS A 443 60.33 -22.42 -46.36
C HIS A 443 60.22 -22.04 -44.85
N GLY A 444 60.76 -22.73 -43.85
CA GLY A 444 61.47 -24.01 -43.71
C GLY A 444 61.48 -24.41 -42.21
N ARG A 445 61.89 -25.64 -41.83
CA ARG A 445 61.93 -26.08 -40.40
C ARG A 445 63.16 -25.52 -39.68
N HIS A 446 63.11 -25.35 -38.35
CA HIS A 446 63.79 -26.26 -37.39
C HIS A 446 63.54 -25.93 -35.90
N GLN A 447 63.61 -26.98 -35.07
CA GLN A 447 63.75 -27.03 -33.61
C GLN A 447 65.04 -27.85 -33.33
N PRO A 448 65.65 -27.87 -32.11
CA PRO A 448 65.00 -28.21 -30.83
C PRO A 448 65.54 -27.44 -29.59
N ALA A 449 65.36 -28.02 -28.39
CA ALA A 449 65.94 -27.63 -27.09
C ALA A 449 67.45 -28.06 -26.98
N GLU A 450 68.19 -27.98 -25.86
CA GLU A 450 67.85 -27.99 -24.43
C GLU A 450 69.07 -27.58 -23.54
N GLN A 451 68.84 -27.10 -22.30
CA GLN A 451 69.82 -27.03 -21.17
C GLN A 451 71.09 -26.12 -21.36
N ASP A 452 71.79 -25.56 -20.34
CA ASP A 452 71.63 -25.48 -18.87
C ASP A 452 72.33 -24.22 -18.26
N HIS A 453 72.08 -23.97 -16.96
CA HIS A 453 72.92 -23.30 -15.93
C HIS A 453 73.19 -21.77 -15.88
N ARG A 454 72.80 -21.18 -14.73
CA ARG A 454 73.43 -20.15 -13.84
C ARG A 454 74.47 -19.17 -14.46
N THR A 455 74.44 -17.86 -14.14
CA THR A 455 74.80 -17.28 -12.81
C THR A 455 74.37 -15.79 -12.69
N GLN A 456 74.41 -15.20 -11.48
CA GLN A 456 74.01 -13.81 -11.14
C GLN A 456 75.10 -12.75 -11.42
N HIS A 457 74.73 -11.47 -11.65
CA HIS A 457 75.17 -10.30 -10.84
C HIS A 457 74.54 -8.94 -11.28
N HIS A 458 74.90 -7.85 -10.58
CA HIS A 458 74.25 -6.52 -10.47
C HIS A 458 74.26 -5.59 -11.71
N ALA A 459 73.26 -4.69 -11.79
CA ALA A 459 73.39 -3.21 -11.77
C ALA A 459 71.97 -2.57 -11.90
N GLU A 460 71.42 -1.90 -10.90
CA GLU A 460 71.44 -0.44 -10.64
C GLU A 460 70.60 0.45 -11.59
N LEU A 461 69.78 1.34 -11.01
CA LEU A 461 68.94 2.35 -11.70
C LEU A 461 69.00 3.70 -10.93
N PRO A 462 69.42 4.82 -11.56
CA PRO A 462 69.65 6.09 -10.85
C PRO A 462 68.43 7.04 -10.79
N HIS A 463 68.03 7.34 -9.55
CA HIS A 463 67.46 8.56 -8.95
C HIS A 463 66.86 9.75 -9.76
N LEU A 464 65.77 10.28 -9.18
CA LEU A 464 65.21 11.64 -9.31
C LEU A 464 66.07 12.74 -8.64
N PRO A 465 65.96 14.00 -9.12
CA PRO A 465 65.94 15.22 -8.30
C PRO A 465 64.48 15.72 -8.12
N ARG A 466 63.96 16.15 -6.95
CA ARG A 466 64.40 17.18 -5.94
C ARG A 466 64.19 18.62 -6.44
N HIS A 467 63.76 19.61 -5.65
CA HIS A 467 63.56 19.82 -4.18
C HIS A 467 62.49 20.95 -3.99
N ARG A 468 62.02 21.51 -2.85
CA ARG A 468 62.17 21.53 -1.34
C ARG A 468 60.90 22.30 -0.80
N SER A 469 60.56 22.57 0.47
CA SER A 469 60.94 22.18 1.85
C SER A 469 59.93 22.79 2.87
N GLY A 470 59.71 22.15 4.02
CA GLY A 470 59.00 22.71 5.20
C GLY A 470 57.56 22.16 5.39
N GLU A 471 57.04 21.89 6.58
CA GLU A 471 57.62 21.88 7.95
C GLU A 471 57.20 20.60 8.74
N ARG A 472 57.40 20.53 10.06
CA ARG A 472 57.23 19.32 10.91
C ARG A 472 56.18 19.50 12.01
N GLN A 473 55.51 18.40 12.43
CA GLN A 473 55.29 17.89 13.81
C GLN A 473 54.13 16.84 13.82
N PRO A 474 53.99 15.95 14.84
CA PRO A 474 53.52 14.57 14.61
C PRO A 474 52.14 14.17 15.20
N TRP A 475 51.78 12.91 14.92
CA TRP A 475 50.57 12.17 15.34
C TRP A 475 50.74 11.52 16.74
N PRO A 476 49.71 11.47 17.61
CA PRO A 476 49.76 10.76 18.90
C PRO A 476 49.48 9.24 18.80
N PRO A 477 49.96 8.41 19.76
CA PRO A 477 49.97 6.95 19.64
C PRO A 477 48.68 6.24 20.11
N ARG A 478 48.60 4.92 19.82
CA ARG A 478 47.62 3.99 20.41
C ARG A 478 48.07 3.51 21.80
N PRO A 479 47.16 3.27 22.76
CA PRO A 479 47.44 2.51 23.99
C PRO A 479 47.19 1.00 23.81
N ASP A 480 47.88 0.19 24.63
CA ASP A 480 47.74 -1.27 24.75
C ASP A 480 47.12 -1.62 26.14
N PRO A 481 46.59 -2.83 26.40
CA PRO A 481 45.64 -3.07 27.49
C PRO A 481 46.27 -3.50 28.83
N ALA A 482 45.65 -3.05 29.93
CA ALA A 482 45.85 -3.59 31.28
C ALA A 482 44.50 -3.75 32.03
N GLN A 483 44.44 -4.72 32.95
CA GLN A 483 43.25 -5.08 33.76
C GLN A 483 43.42 -4.56 35.21
N PRO A 484 42.35 -4.43 36.02
CA PRO A 484 41.85 -5.59 36.78
C PRO A 484 40.32 -5.63 37.00
N ARG A 485 39.84 -6.61 37.79
CA ARG A 485 38.42 -6.91 38.06
C ARG A 485 38.01 -6.70 39.52
N HIS A 486 36.81 -6.17 39.77
CA HIS A 486 36.03 -6.40 41.00
C HIS A 486 34.68 -7.01 40.58
N GLN A 487 34.35 -8.27 40.92
CA GLN A 487 33.95 -8.82 42.23
C GLN A 487 32.62 -8.26 42.77
N ARG A 488 31.64 -9.16 42.96
CA ARG A 488 30.37 -8.97 43.70
C ARG A 488 30.34 -9.92 44.90
N PRO A 489 29.73 -9.56 46.04
CA PRO A 489 29.73 -10.37 47.25
C PRO A 489 28.67 -11.49 47.30
N ARG A 490 28.99 -12.53 48.08
CA ARG A 490 28.08 -13.43 48.84
C ARG A 490 28.41 -13.19 50.35
N ARG A 491 27.72 -13.69 51.40
CA ARG A 491 26.81 -14.85 51.59
C ARG A 491 26.08 -14.74 52.95
N ALA A 492 25.21 -15.73 53.25
CA ALA A 492 24.58 -16.14 54.54
C ALA A 492 23.11 -15.71 54.73
N ALA A 493 22.23 -16.46 55.43
CA ALA A 493 22.39 -17.72 56.19
C ALA A 493 21.38 -18.81 55.72
N ARG A 494 21.58 -20.13 55.90
CA ARG A 494 21.05 -21.01 56.98
C ARG A 494 19.71 -20.54 57.61
N GLY A 495 18.67 -21.37 57.76
CA GLY A 495 18.44 -22.77 57.34
C GLY A 495 17.27 -23.41 58.12
N GLY A 496 16.64 -24.49 57.60
CA GLY A 496 15.60 -25.25 58.32
C GLY A 496 14.45 -25.77 57.44
N GLU A 497 14.29 -27.09 57.41
CA GLU A 497 13.08 -27.85 56.98
C GLU A 497 12.47 -28.50 58.26
N PRO A 498 11.30 -29.22 58.28
CA PRO A 498 10.73 -30.03 57.18
C PRO A 498 9.18 -30.10 57.04
N SER A 499 8.73 -30.79 55.98
CA SER A 499 7.46 -31.57 55.89
C SER A 499 6.10 -30.79 55.84
N THR A 500 4.99 -31.31 55.30
CA THR A 500 4.63 -32.67 54.82
C THR A 500 3.87 -32.70 53.47
N SER A 501 3.85 -33.89 52.85
CA SER A 501 2.75 -34.49 52.05
C SER A 501 2.06 -33.72 50.90
N LYS A 502 2.43 -34.12 49.68
CA LYS A 502 1.54 -34.32 48.51
C LYS A 502 0.47 -35.41 48.85
N PRO A 503 -0.66 -35.53 48.12
CA PRO A 503 -0.63 -36.30 46.87
C PRO A 503 -1.56 -35.76 45.76
N ALA A 504 -1.63 -36.47 44.63
CA ALA A 504 -2.54 -36.20 43.52
C ALA A 504 -3.10 -37.51 42.91
N SER A 505 -4.33 -37.45 42.42
CA SER A 505 -5.02 -38.44 41.57
C SER A 505 -5.97 -37.65 40.64
N ARG A 506 -6.11 -37.95 39.34
CA ARG A 506 -6.67 -39.19 38.72
C ARG A 506 -8.12 -39.47 39.20
N ASP A 507 -9.09 -39.76 38.33
CA ASP A 507 -9.03 -39.92 36.86
C ASP A 507 -10.41 -39.83 36.16
N TRP A 508 -10.38 -39.68 34.82
CA TRP A 508 -11.32 -40.24 33.81
C TRP A 508 -12.76 -39.73 33.57
N ARG A 509 -13.04 -39.50 32.25
CA ARG A 509 -14.25 -39.90 31.44
C ARG A 509 -15.64 -39.30 31.81
N ALA A 510 -16.61 -39.16 30.88
CA ALA A 510 -16.66 -39.11 29.40
C ALA A 510 -18.08 -38.66 28.93
N ALA A 511 -18.34 -38.71 27.62
CA ALA A 511 -19.65 -38.77 26.96
C ALA A 511 -20.54 -37.49 26.84
N ARG A 512 -20.62 -37.01 25.59
CA ARG A 512 -21.76 -36.35 24.91
C ARG A 512 -22.90 -37.37 24.64
N PRO A 513 -24.08 -37.01 24.06
CA PRO A 513 -24.78 -35.71 23.94
C PRO A 513 -26.33 -35.79 24.17
N SER A 514 -27.01 -34.69 23.83
CA SER A 514 -28.32 -34.63 23.12
C SER A 514 -29.63 -34.45 23.91
N ARG A 515 -30.42 -33.48 23.44
CA ARG A 515 -31.89 -33.53 23.38
C ARG A 515 -32.39 -32.60 22.27
N CYS A 516 -32.88 -33.17 21.17
CA CYS A 516 -33.68 -32.44 20.19
C CYS A 516 -35.17 -32.57 20.54
N ARG A 517 -35.99 -31.54 20.32
CA ARG A 517 -37.41 -31.69 19.97
C ARG A 517 -38.00 -30.41 19.34
N ARG A 518 -38.50 -30.59 18.11
CA ARG A 518 -39.63 -29.91 17.42
C ARG A 518 -39.74 -28.38 17.56
N ALA A 519 -39.63 -27.56 16.50
CA ALA A 519 -40.26 -27.58 15.16
C ALA A 519 -41.78 -27.31 15.18
N ALA A 520 -42.17 -26.12 14.71
CA ALA A 520 -43.53 -25.73 14.33
C ALA A 520 -43.47 -24.53 13.35
N THR A 521 -44.01 -24.72 12.15
CA THR A 521 -44.30 -23.74 11.08
C THR A 521 -45.11 -24.47 9.99
N PRO A 522 -45.85 -23.79 9.08
CA PRO A 522 -46.18 -22.36 9.03
C PRO A 522 -47.69 -22.08 8.98
N SER A 523 -48.04 -20.78 9.06
CA SER A 523 -49.23 -20.18 8.45
C SER A 523 -48.96 -18.71 8.24
#